data_AF-A0A3N5YF72-F1
#
_entry.id   AF-A0A3N5YF72-F1
#
_cell.length_a   1.000
_cell.length_b   1.000
_cell.length_c   1.000
_cell.angle_alpha   90.00
_cell.angle_beta   90.00
_cell.angle_gamma   90.00
#
_symmetry.space_group_name_H-M   'P 1'
#
loop_
_entity.id
_entity.type
_entity.pdbx_description
1 polymer ?
#
loop_
_entity_poly.entity_id
_entity_poly.type
_entity_poly.pdbx_seq_one_letter_code
_entity_poly.pdbx_strand_id
1 'polypeptide(L)'
;MREGRDPLPMARCWLPNAERRTPIVIRLTIACRRKPIAVGSKRMIRHALAAALVLAALAVQAEAAASASSMYASARAREELLRSAWSGAAGAGSKAPGLPDVRTVIEMYRAVVRRYPRSGYADNALYQAAGLAAEAYSRFRSEAERSVAIELLKRMVRDYPSSSLVPAARILVGDLEASPTEGRRAAAPAPHAGPAPRAGTPEPAKILAVDREALPDSVRITLRLDRPAKHTLEQLDGPPRLVFDFTGAVATAELRYATLSYGDEVVRSVRLGQRADMVTRVVLDLGEDVEPAVSTRADPYRVVIETRVKTRAAQAVDPKPAAAAQAPLAFSRRGATWAPLLPGMSSNRVGRPAGSTAEPPPPSRVEPAASHIERATARVEEDPLPSRSTPAVIERPPRGPTGTKGTGFSMARQLGLNVARIVIDPGHG
;
A
#
# COMPACT_ATOMS: atom_id res chain seq x y z
N MET A 1 -62.37 -72.04 -41.06
CA MET A 1 -62.54 -70.76 -41.78
C MET A 1 -61.40 -69.84 -41.38
N ARG A 2 -60.62 -69.21 -42.25
CA ARG A 2 -60.15 -69.49 -43.64
C ARG A 2 -58.72 -68.89 -43.67
N GLU A 3 -57.70 -69.65 -44.09
CA GLU A 3 -56.99 -69.46 -45.38
C GLU A 3 -56.51 -68.01 -45.61
N GLY A 4 -55.24 -67.67 -45.90
CA GLY A 4 -54.05 -68.49 -46.21
C GLY A 4 -53.38 -68.03 -47.52
N ARG A 5 -52.07 -68.35 -47.67
CA ARG A 5 -51.25 -68.31 -48.91
C ARG A 5 -50.70 -66.96 -49.42
N ASP A 6 -49.37 -66.88 -49.47
CA ASP A 6 -48.60 -66.29 -50.58
C ASP A 6 -48.94 -67.04 -51.91
N PRO A 7 -48.91 -66.39 -53.10
CA PRO A 7 -47.62 -66.21 -53.78
C PRO A 7 -47.42 -64.97 -54.70
N LEU A 8 -46.14 -64.72 -54.96
CA LEU A 8 -45.45 -64.12 -56.13
C LEU A 8 -46.19 -64.24 -57.51
N PRO A 9 -45.85 -63.45 -58.59
CA PRO A 9 -44.44 -63.18 -58.96
C PRO A 9 -44.04 -62.00 -59.91
N MET A 10 -42.73 -61.99 -60.22
CA MET A 10 -42.03 -61.51 -61.43
C MET A 10 -42.08 -60.03 -61.91
N ALA A 11 -40.95 -59.34 -61.71
CA ALA A 11 -40.10 -58.82 -62.80
C ALA A 11 -38.65 -58.74 -62.25
N ARG A 12 -37.65 -59.53 -62.71
CA ARG A 12 -36.89 -59.42 -63.99
C ARG A 12 -36.48 -57.99 -64.33
N CYS A 13 -35.23 -57.61 -64.61
CA CYS A 13 -33.91 -58.26 -64.56
C CYS A 13 -32.88 -57.11 -64.62
N TRP A 14 -31.65 -57.27 -64.09
CA TRP A 14 -30.38 -57.12 -64.83
C TRP A 14 -29.15 -57.31 -63.93
N LEU A 15 -28.16 -58.03 -64.45
CA LEU A 15 -26.79 -58.18 -63.91
C LEU A 15 -25.91 -57.03 -64.47
N PRO A 16 -24.76 -56.70 -63.85
CA PRO A 16 -23.50 -57.39 -64.19
C PRO A 16 -22.57 -57.60 -62.97
N ASN A 17 -22.18 -58.84 -62.70
CA ASN A 17 -20.93 -59.47 -63.17
C ASN A 17 -19.78 -59.36 -62.15
N ALA A 18 -19.04 -60.45 -62.00
CA ALA A 18 -18.01 -60.62 -60.99
C ALA A 18 -16.62 -60.62 -61.64
N GLU A 19 -15.60 -60.17 -60.91
CA GLU A 19 -14.23 -60.51 -61.25
C GLU A 19 -13.39 -60.77 -60.00
N ARG A 20 -12.89 -62.01 -59.87
CA ARG A 20 -11.96 -62.40 -58.82
C ARG A 20 -10.57 -61.91 -59.23
N ARG A 21 -9.87 -61.17 -58.37
CA ARG A 21 -8.44 -60.87 -58.56
C ARG A 21 -7.63 -61.32 -57.36
N THR A 22 -6.61 -62.11 -57.66
CA THR A 22 -5.68 -62.72 -56.72
C THR A 22 -4.78 -61.68 -56.05
N PRO A 23 -4.33 -61.89 -54.79
CA PRO A 23 -3.38 -61.00 -54.16
C PRO A 23 -1.99 -61.16 -54.79
N ILE A 24 -1.49 -60.11 -55.45
CA ILE A 24 -0.14 -60.05 -56.00
C ILE A 24 0.86 -59.84 -54.84
N VAL A 25 1.73 -60.83 -54.60
CA VAL A 25 2.79 -60.73 -53.59
C VAL A 25 3.97 -59.94 -54.16
N ILE A 26 4.00 -58.63 -53.92
CA ILE A 26 5.17 -57.80 -54.22
C ILE A 26 6.20 -57.97 -53.10
N ARG A 27 7.19 -58.85 -53.31
CA ARG A 27 8.41 -58.91 -52.48
C ARG A 27 9.27 -57.66 -52.68
N LEU A 28 9.01 -56.61 -51.91
CA LEU A 28 9.90 -55.46 -51.83
C LEU A 28 11.16 -55.84 -51.04
N THR A 29 12.17 -56.36 -51.73
CA THR A 29 13.46 -56.70 -51.13
C THR A 29 14.24 -55.42 -50.83
N ILE A 30 13.98 -54.82 -49.67
CA ILE A 30 14.75 -53.67 -49.17
C ILE A 30 16.18 -54.15 -48.89
N ALA A 31 17.09 -53.86 -49.82
CA ALA A 31 18.52 -54.11 -49.68
C ALA A 31 19.10 -53.17 -48.61
N CYS A 32 18.93 -53.57 -47.34
CA CYS A 32 19.39 -52.82 -46.18
C CYS A 32 20.93 -52.88 -46.11
N ARG A 33 21.60 -52.00 -46.86
CA ARG A 33 23.04 -51.71 -46.68
C ARG A 33 23.25 -51.14 -45.27
N ARG A 34 23.44 -52.03 -44.30
CA ARG A 34 23.96 -51.70 -42.99
C ARG A 34 25.36 -51.13 -43.18
N LYS A 35 25.46 -49.81 -43.31
CA LYS A 35 26.72 -49.10 -43.02
C LYS A 35 27.11 -49.52 -41.60
N PRO A 36 28.34 -50.03 -41.36
CA PRO A 36 28.76 -50.31 -40.00
C PRO A 36 28.68 -49.00 -39.23
N ILE A 37 27.82 -48.96 -38.21
CA ILE A 37 27.86 -47.89 -37.23
C ILE A 37 29.22 -48.04 -36.57
N ALA A 38 30.15 -47.16 -36.95
CA ALA A 38 31.48 -47.12 -36.34
C ALA A 38 31.26 -47.12 -34.82
N VAL A 39 31.94 -48.02 -34.11
CA VAL A 39 31.78 -48.19 -32.66
C VAL A 39 32.27 -46.90 -32.01
N GLY A 40 31.35 -45.95 -31.88
CA GLY A 40 31.60 -44.65 -31.30
C GLY A 40 32.23 -44.89 -29.95
N SER A 41 33.47 -44.38 -29.80
CA SER A 41 34.33 -44.66 -28.64
C SER A 41 33.50 -44.69 -27.37
N LYS A 42 33.70 -45.67 -26.48
CA LYS A 42 32.91 -45.82 -25.25
C LYS A 42 32.79 -44.50 -24.45
N ARG A 43 33.73 -43.56 -24.67
CA ARG A 43 33.66 -42.14 -24.26
C ARG A 43 32.45 -41.40 -24.85
N MET A 44 32.22 -41.34 -26.17
CA MET A 44 31.06 -40.69 -26.80
C MET A 44 29.73 -41.18 -26.24
N ILE A 45 29.54 -42.51 -26.12
CA ILE A 45 28.29 -43.06 -25.57
C ILE A 45 28.10 -42.62 -24.11
N ARG A 46 29.17 -42.63 -23.30
CA ARG A 46 29.14 -42.11 -21.92
C ARG A 46 28.82 -40.61 -21.87
N HIS A 47 29.35 -39.80 -22.80
CA HIS A 47 29.09 -38.36 -22.85
C HIS A 47 27.65 -38.08 -23.28
N ALA A 48 27.11 -38.81 -24.27
CA ALA A 48 25.71 -38.72 -24.67
C ALA A 48 24.75 -39.13 -23.54
N LEU A 49 25.06 -40.22 -22.82
CA LEU A 49 24.28 -40.66 -21.66
C LEU A 49 24.33 -39.64 -20.50
N ALA A 50 25.51 -39.07 -20.21
CA ALA A 50 25.69 -38.04 -19.21
C ALA A 50 24.94 -36.74 -19.59
N ALA A 51 25.01 -36.32 -20.85
CA ALA A 51 24.27 -35.17 -21.36
C ALA A 51 22.75 -35.40 -21.26
N ALA A 52 22.26 -36.59 -21.60
CA ALA A 52 20.85 -36.95 -21.46
C ALA A 52 20.38 -36.95 -19.99
N LEU A 53 21.21 -37.46 -19.06
CA LEU A 53 20.95 -37.39 -17.62
C LEU A 53 20.90 -35.95 -17.10
N VAL A 54 21.82 -35.08 -17.54
CA VAL A 54 21.80 -33.65 -17.19
C VAL A 54 20.56 -32.96 -17.77
N LEU A 55 20.18 -33.26 -19.02
CA LEU A 55 18.98 -32.69 -19.64
C LEU A 55 17.70 -33.12 -18.90
N ALA A 56 17.60 -34.40 -18.53
CA ALA A 56 16.49 -34.94 -17.75
C ALA A 56 16.41 -34.31 -16.35
N ALA A 57 17.55 -34.13 -15.67
CA ALA A 57 17.61 -33.44 -14.39
C ALA A 57 17.16 -31.97 -14.51
N LEU A 58 17.58 -31.25 -15.55
CA LEU A 58 17.14 -29.88 -15.82
C LEU A 58 15.63 -29.80 -16.10
N ALA A 59 15.06 -30.76 -16.84
CA ALA A 59 13.62 -30.82 -17.09
C ALA A 59 12.81 -31.05 -15.80
N VAL A 60 13.26 -31.95 -14.91
CA VAL A 60 12.64 -32.17 -13.59
C VAL A 60 12.72 -30.91 -12.72
N GLN A 61 13.84 -30.19 -12.75
CA GLN A 61 14.00 -28.94 -12.01
C GLN A 61 13.11 -27.82 -12.55
N ALA A 62 12.90 -27.75 -13.88
CA ALA A 62 12.01 -26.79 -14.51
C ALA A 62 10.53 -27.03 -14.14
N GLU A 63 10.08 -28.30 -14.16
CA GLU A 63 8.72 -28.67 -13.76
C GLU A 63 8.48 -28.40 -12.26
N ALA A 64 9.46 -28.71 -11.40
CA ALA A 64 9.41 -28.38 -9.98
C ALA A 64 9.33 -26.86 -9.73
N ALA A 65 10.02 -26.05 -10.53
CA ALA A 65 9.94 -24.59 -10.46
C ALA A 65 8.59 -24.05 -10.93
N ALA A 66 8.01 -24.61 -12.00
CA ALA A 66 6.67 -24.26 -12.48
C ALA A 66 5.58 -24.59 -11.44
N SER A 67 5.67 -25.75 -10.81
CA SER A 67 4.74 -26.15 -9.73
C SER A 67 4.92 -25.33 -8.44
N ALA A 68 6.16 -24.98 -8.07
CA ALA A 68 6.42 -24.06 -6.96
C ALA A 68 5.83 -22.65 -7.24
N SER A 69 5.96 -22.18 -8.48
CA SER A 69 5.40 -20.90 -8.95
C SER A 69 3.88 -20.88 -8.86
N SER A 70 3.19 -21.93 -9.34
CA SER A 70 1.73 -21.99 -9.29
C SER A 70 1.18 -22.14 -7.87
N MET A 71 1.83 -22.94 -7.01
CA MET A 71 1.49 -23.00 -5.58
C MET A 71 1.64 -21.63 -4.91
N TYR A 72 2.78 -20.94 -5.11
CA TYR A 72 3.00 -19.60 -4.56
C TYR A 72 1.97 -18.58 -5.10
N ALA A 73 1.65 -18.62 -6.39
CA ALA A 73 0.62 -17.76 -6.99
C ALA A 73 -0.78 -18.01 -6.39
N SER A 74 -1.14 -19.27 -6.11
CA SER A 74 -2.41 -19.61 -5.43
C SER A 74 -2.47 -19.07 -4.00
N ALA A 75 -1.34 -19.10 -3.27
CA ALA A 75 -1.24 -18.53 -1.93
C ALA A 75 -1.36 -17.00 -1.97
N ARG A 76 -0.68 -16.34 -2.92
CA ARG A 76 -0.82 -14.88 -3.17
C ARG A 76 -2.26 -14.49 -3.49
N ALA A 77 -2.96 -15.26 -4.34
CA ALA A 77 -4.36 -14.99 -4.67
C ALA A 77 -5.28 -15.14 -3.46
N ARG A 78 -5.03 -16.13 -2.58
CA ARG A 78 -5.79 -16.33 -1.35
C ARG A 78 -5.53 -15.22 -0.32
N GLU A 79 -4.28 -14.74 -0.22
CA GLU A 79 -3.87 -13.59 0.59
C GLU A 79 -4.55 -12.29 0.12
N GLU A 80 -4.64 -12.06 -1.19
CA GLU A 80 -5.28 -10.86 -1.75
C GLU A 80 -6.79 -10.80 -1.44
N LEU A 81 -7.49 -11.95 -1.51
CA LEU A 81 -8.89 -12.07 -1.08
C LEU A 81 -9.06 -11.77 0.42
N LEU A 82 -8.09 -12.18 1.24
CA LEU A 82 -8.10 -11.95 2.67
C LEU A 82 -7.84 -10.47 3.00
N ARG A 83 -6.90 -9.80 2.31
CA ARG A 83 -6.62 -8.37 2.48
C ARG A 83 -7.73 -7.47 1.95
N SER A 84 -8.30 -7.77 0.78
CA SER A 84 -9.44 -7.02 0.23
C SER A 84 -10.70 -7.14 1.10
N ALA A 85 -10.88 -8.25 1.82
CA ALA A 85 -11.91 -8.37 2.85
C ALA A 85 -11.58 -7.60 4.13
N TRP A 86 -10.30 -7.45 4.52
CA TRP A 86 -9.90 -6.59 5.64
C TRP A 86 -9.96 -5.08 5.35
N SER A 87 -9.78 -4.68 4.09
CA SER A 87 -9.92 -3.28 3.66
C SER A 87 -11.37 -2.84 3.42
N GLY A 88 -12.34 -3.76 3.50
CA GLY A 88 -13.75 -3.50 3.20
C GLY A 88 -14.07 -3.40 1.70
N ALA A 89 -13.13 -3.75 0.82
CA ALA A 89 -13.34 -3.82 -0.62
C ALA A 89 -14.14 -5.08 -1.04
N ALA A 90 -14.14 -6.14 -0.22
CA ALA A 90 -15.12 -7.22 -0.35
C ALA A 90 -16.50 -6.71 0.08
N GLY A 91 -17.46 -6.72 -0.85
CA GLY A 91 -18.73 -6.01 -0.72
C GLY A 91 -19.56 -6.32 0.55
N ALA A 92 -20.43 -5.36 0.88
CA ALA A 92 -21.28 -5.39 2.07
C ALA A 92 -22.12 -6.69 2.14
N GLY A 93 -21.82 -7.52 3.15
CA GLY A 93 -22.50 -8.81 3.38
C GLY A 93 -21.54 -9.98 3.63
N SER A 94 -20.25 -9.86 3.28
CA SER A 94 -19.26 -10.90 3.56
C SER A 94 -18.71 -10.81 5.00
N LYS A 95 -18.58 -11.95 5.69
CA LYS A 95 -17.98 -12.03 7.04
C LYS A 95 -16.48 -11.75 6.95
N ALA A 96 -15.98 -10.80 7.74
CA ALA A 96 -14.55 -10.48 7.78
C ALA A 96 -13.70 -11.72 8.18
N PRO A 97 -12.61 -12.03 7.45
CA PRO A 97 -11.80 -13.21 7.72
C PRO A 97 -11.06 -13.10 9.06
N GLY A 98 -11.00 -14.22 9.77
CA GLY A 98 -10.41 -14.35 11.11
C GLY A 98 -9.07 -15.08 11.12
N LEU A 99 -8.54 -15.34 12.32
CA LEU A 99 -7.31 -16.10 12.52
C LEU A 99 -7.27 -17.48 11.79
N PRO A 100 -8.36 -18.28 11.70
CA PRO A 100 -8.33 -19.53 10.93
C PRO A 100 -8.07 -19.33 9.44
N ASP A 101 -8.59 -18.26 8.85
CA ASP A 101 -8.40 -17.93 7.43
C ASP A 101 -6.94 -17.52 7.17
N VAL A 102 -6.37 -16.68 8.06
CA VAL A 102 -4.94 -16.31 8.02
C VAL A 102 -4.05 -17.55 8.10
N ARG A 103 -4.28 -18.42 9.08
CA ARG A 103 -3.51 -19.66 9.28
C ARG A 103 -3.57 -20.58 8.06
N THR A 104 -4.71 -20.63 7.37
CA THR A 104 -4.87 -21.38 6.12
C THR A 104 -3.91 -20.86 5.05
N VAL A 105 -3.80 -19.55 4.87
CA VAL A 105 -2.86 -18.93 3.89
C VAL A 105 -1.40 -19.13 4.31
N ILE A 106 -1.09 -19.00 5.61
CA ILE A 106 0.25 -19.30 6.15
C ILE A 106 0.65 -20.76 5.84
N GLU A 107 -0.27 -21.72 5.96
CA GLU A 107 -0.01 -23.11 5.62
C GLU A 107 0.11 -23.37 4.11
N MET A 108 -0.55 -22.60 3.25
CA MET A 108 -0.30 -22.65 1.79
C MET A 108 1.14 -22.24 1.46
N TYR A 109 1.66 -21.17 2.06
CA TYR A 109 3.06 -20.78 1.91
C TYR A 109 4.02 -21.81 2.48
N ARG A 110 3.76 -22.33 3.70
CA ARG A 110 4.57 -23.41 4.29
C ARG A 110 4.56 -24.66 3.40
N ALA A 111 3.47 -24.94 2.67
CA ALA A 111 3.42 -26.05 1.70
C ALA A 111 4.39 -25.85 0.53
N VAL A 112 4.55 -24.64 -0.01
CA VAL A 112 5.59 -24.32 -1.03
C VAL A 112 6.97 -24.70 -0.50
N VAL A 113 7.31 -24.26 0.72
CA VAL A 113 8.61 -24.49 1.35
C VAL A 113 8.85 -25.97 1.65
N ARG A 114 7.82 -26.69 2.15
CA ARG A 114 7.89 -28.14 2.43
C ARG A 114 8.08 -28.96 1.16
N ARG A 115 7.42 -28.58 0.06
CA ARG A 115 7.43 -29.35 -1.20
C ARG A 115 8.63 -29.01 -2.08
N TYR A 116 9.07 -27.75 -2.08
CA TYR A 116 10.11 -27.22 -2.97
C TYR A 116 11.17 -26.39 -2.21
N PRO A 117 11.89 -26.97 -1.23
CA PRO A 117 12.84 -26.24 -0.35
C PRO A 117 14.10 -25.70 -1.06
N ARG A 118 14.28 -25.98 -2.36
CA ARG A 118 15.38 -25.43 -3.18
C ARG A 118 14.90 -24.42 -4.23
N SER A 119 13.62 -24.05 -4.19
CA SER A 119 13.00 -23.11 -5.12
C SER A 119 13.26 -21.66 -4.69
N GLY A 120 13.46 -20.76 -5.66
CA GLY A 120 13.49 -19.31 -5.44
C GLY A 120 12.14 -18.68 -5.03
N TYR A 121 11.10 -19.51 -4.87
CA TYR A 121 9.84 -19.12 -4.23
C TYR A 121 9.79 -19.45 -2.73
N ALA A 122 10.73 -20.22 -2.19
CA ALA A 122 10.65 -20.71 -0.81
C ALA A 122 11.02 -19.64 0.24
N ASP A 123 12.01 -18.80 -0.05
CA ASP A 123 12.35 -17.63 0.76
C ASP A 123 11.22 -16.58 0.72
N ASN A 124 10.72 -16.27 -0.47
CA ASN A 124 9.55 -15.42 -0.69
C ASN A 124 8.32 -15.95 0.08
N ALA A 125 8.05 -17.26 0.03
CA ALA A 125 6.94 -17.88 0.76
C ALA A 125 7.10 -17.76 2.29
N LEU A 126 8.31 -17.98 2.84
CA LEU A 126 8.56 -17.76 4.27
C LEU A 126 8.36 -16.30 4.68
N TYR A 127 8.85 -15.36 3.87
CA TYR A 127 8.71 -13.93 4.14
C TYR A 127 7.25 -13.46 4.11
N GLN A 128 6.47 -13.87 3.11
CA GLN A 128 5.04 -13.54 3.01
C GLN A 128 4.23 -14.18 4.15
N ALA A 129 4.51 -15.45 4.48
CA ALA A 129 3.87 -16.13 5.61
C ALA A 129 4.15 -15.44 6.94
N ALA A 130 5.38 -14.98 7.16
CA ALA A 130 5.74 -14.24 8.36
C ALA A 130 5.10 -12.85 8.42
N GLY A 131 5.07 -12.12 7.30
CA GLY A 131 4.39 -10.83 7.19
C GLY A 131 2.90 -10.94 7.51
N LEU A 132 2.23 -11.97 6.99
CA LEU A 132 0.82 -12.24 7.26
C LEU A 132 0.56 -12.64 8.73
N ALA A 133 1.48 -13.38 9.35
CA ALA A 133 1.42 -13.70 10.78
C ALA A 133 1.67 -12.46 11.67
N ALA A 134 2.56 -11.54 11.27
CA ALA A 134 2.79 -10.26 11.94
C ALA A 134 1.59 -9.30 11.82
N GLU A 135 0.93 -9.27 10.65
CA GLU A 135 -0.31 -8.55 10.40
C GLU A 135 -1.45 -9.11 11.28
N ALA A 136 -1.54 -10.45 11.40
CA ALA A 136 -2.48 -11.12 12.29
C ALA A 136 -2.21 -10.86 13.78
N TYR A 137 -0.94 -10.83 14.23
CA TYR A 137 -0.61 -10.38 15.59
C TYR A 137 -1.09 -8.95 15.84
N SER A 138 -0.84 -8.04 14.89
CA SER A 138 -1.23 -6.64 14.99
C SER A 138 -2.75 -6.44 15.05
N ARG A 139 -3.51 -7.26 14.31
CA ARG A 139 -4.98 -7.19 14.24
C ARG A 139 -5.70 -7.92 15.37
N PHE A 140 -5.22 -9.10 15.77
CA PHE A 140 -5.90 -10.00 16.72
C PHE A 140 -5.20 -10.14 18.07
N ARG A 141 -4.08 -9.44 18.32
CA ARG A 141 -3.28 -9.49 19.56
C ARG A 141 -2.86 -10.91 19.98
N SER A 142 -2.64 -11.79 19.00
CA SER A 142 -2.29 -13.19 19.26
C SER A 142 -0.77 -13.39 19.31
N GLU A 143 -0.23 -13.54 20.52
CA GLU A 143 1.20 -13.87 20.74
C GLU A 143 1.65 -15.17 20.05
N ALA A 144 0.71 -16.08 19.75
CA ALA A 144 0.98 -17.26 18.93
C ALA A 144 1.37 -16.88 17.49
N GLU A 145 0.67 -15.94 16.86
CA GLU A 145 1.00 -15.48 15.50
C GLU A 145 2.31 -14.67 15.48
N ARG A 146 2.60 -13.89 16.53
CA ARG A 146 3.90 -13.23 16.71
C ARG A 146 5.04 -14.26 16.78
N SER A 147 4.84 -15.32 17.55
CA SER A 147 5.80 -16.41 17.67
C SER A 147 6.01 -17.14 16.34
N VAL A 148 4.94 -17.36 15.57
CA VAL A 148 4.98 -17.92 14.21
C VAL A 148 5.72 -17.00 13.24
N ALA A 149 5.47 -15.69 13.26
CA ALA A 149 6.17 -14.73 12.43
C ALA A 149 7.70 -14.75 12.70
N ILE A 150 8.09 -14.71 13.97
CA ILE A 150 9.51 -14.78 14.38
C ILE A 150 10.14 -16.13 13.98
N GLU A 151 9.44 -17.26 14.16
CA GLU A 151 9.89 -18.59 13.75
C GLU A 151 10.19 -18.64 12.24
N LEU A 152 9.23 -18.20 11.42
CA LEU A 152 9.34 -18.20 9.97
C LEU A 152 10.49 -17.30 9.46
N LEU A 153 10.68 -16.12 10.05
CA LEU A 153 11.78 -15.22 9.67
C LEU A 153 13.14 -15.76 10.09
N LYS A 154 13.28 -16.26 11.33
CA LYS A 154 14.52 -16.90 11.80
C LYS A 154 14.85 -18.13 10.97
N ARG A 155 13.84 -18.91 10.60
CA ARG A 155 13.96 -20.04 9.68
C ARG A 155 14.43 -19.59 8.30
N MET A 156 13.87 -18.51 7.75
CA MET A 156 14.32 -17.99 6.45
C MET A 156 15.78 -17.57 6.47
N VAL A 157 16.21 -16.83 7.51
CA VAL A 157 17.61 -16.39 7.68
C VAL A 157 18.58 -17.57 7.84
N ARG A 158 18.13 -18.67 8.46
CA ARG A 158 18.92 -19.90 8.66
C ARG A 158 18.99 -20.78 7.40
N ASP A 159 17.84 -21.05 6.79
CA ASP A 159 17.68 -22.01 5.68
C ASP A 159 18.04 -21.38 4.31
N TYR A 160 17.91 -20.04 4.18
CA TYR A 160 18.12 -19.28 2.93
C TYR A 160 19.02 -18.04 3.13
N PRO A 161 20.26 -18.19 3.65
CA PRO A 161 21.12 -17.06 4.03
C PRO A 161 21.57 -16.17 2.86
N SER A 162 21.46 -16.64 1.61
CA SER A 162 21.77 -15.88 0.40
C SER A 162 20.58 -15.11 -0.18
N SER A 163 19.39 -15.15 0.45
CA SER A 163 18.23 -14.40 -0.03
C SER A 163 18.41 -12.89 0.21
N SER A 164 17.99 -12.07 -0.76
CA SER A 164 17.95 -10.62 -0.63
C SER A 164 17.00 -10.13 0.47
N LEU A 165 16.09 -10.99 0.95
CA LEU A 165 15.13 -10.70 2.02
C LEU A 165 15.74 -10.83 3.43
N VAL A 166 16.95 -11.39 3.57
CA VAL A 166 17.60 -11.61 4.88
C VAL A 166 17.78 -10.32 5.71
N PRO A 167 18.20 -9.16 5.16
CA PRO A 167 18.29 -7.92 5.93
C PRO A 167 16.93 -7.45 6.45
N ALA A 168 15.89 -7.47 5.60
CA ALA A 168 14.54 -7.08 5.97
C ALA A 168 13.95 -8.00 7.05
N ALA A 169 14.18 -9.31 6.94
CA ALA A 169 13.73 -10.28 7.94
C ALA A 169 14.41 -10.11 9.30
N ARG A 170 15.70 -9.73 9.35
CA ARG A 170 16.39 -9.43 10.61
C ARG A 170 15.81 -8.20 11.31
N ILE A 171 15.49 -7.15 10.55
CA ILE A 171 14.81 -5.95 11.07
C ILE A 171 13.45 -6.34 11.65
N LEU A 172 12.63 -7.06 10.87
CA LEU A 172 11.28 -7.45 11.29
C LEU A 172 11.28 -8.41 12.49
N VAL A 173 12.28 -9.29 12.64
CA VAL A 173 12.48 -10.07 13.87
C VAL A 173 12.75 -9.15 15.05
N GLY A 174 13.62 -8.14 14.89
CA GLY A 174 13.92 -7.17 15.95
C GLY A 174 12.68 -6.37 16.39
N ASP A 175 11.90 -5.87 15.44
CA ASP A 175 10.67 -5.10 15.72
C ASP A 175 9.60 -5.98 16.43
N LEU A 176 9.44 -7.22 15.98
CA LEU A 176 8.56 -8.19 16.63
C LEU A 176 9.07 -8.55 18.03
N GLU A 177 10.36 -8.81 18.23
CA GLU A 177 10.92 -9.15 19.55
C GLU A 177 10.87 -7.98 20.53
N ALA A 178 11.09 -6.74 20.08
CA ALA A 178 10.98 -5.52 20.87
C ALA A 178 9.53 -5.17 21.25
N SER A 179 8.53 -5.68 20.52
CA SER A 179 7.12 -5.48 20.84
C SER A 179 6.78 -6.11 22.21
N PRO A 180 6.17 -5.35 23.17
CA PRO A 180 5.89 -5.85 24.51
C PRO A 180 5.02 -7.11 24.48
N THR A 181 5.53 -8.21 25.03
CA THR A 181 4.79 -9.48 25.13
C THR A 181 3.75 -9.37 26.24
N GLU A 182 2.46 -9.23 25.89
CA GLU A 182 1.39 -8.97 26.87
C GLU A 182 1.32 -10.07 27.96
N GLY A 183 1.62 -11.32 27.60
CA GLY A 183 1.63 -12.46 28.52
C GLY A 183 2.69 -12.43 29.64
N ARG A 184 3.79 -11.64 29.52
CA ARG A 184 4.82 -11.58 30.58
C ARG A 184 4.45 -10.64 31.74
N ARG A 185 3.46 -9.76 31.55
CA ARG A 185 3.07 -8.75 32.55
C ARG A 185 2.25 -9.31 33.72
N ALA A 186 1.91 -10.61 33.70
CA ALA A 186 1.02 -11.26 34.66
C ALA A 186 1.71 -12.03 35.81
N ALA A 187 3.05 -12.08 35.88
CA ALA A 187 3.78 -13.03 36.72
C ALA A 187 4.75 -12.42 37.77
N ALA A 188 4.64 -11.13 38.07
CA ALA A 188 5.41 -10.48 39.15
C ALA A 188 4.47 -9.86 40.18
N PRO A 189 4.54 -10.24 41.48
CA PRO A 189 3.74 -9.61 42.51
C PRO A 189 4.35 -8.24 42.88
N ALA A 190 3.62 -7.16 42.58
CA ALA A 190 4.01 -5.80 42.96
C ALA A 190 3.09 -5.27 44.07
N PRO A 191 3.63 -4.73 45.18
CA PRO A 191 2.83 -4.08 46.21
C PRO A 191 2.36 -2.68 45.74
N HIS A 192 1.04 -2.51 45.71
CA HIS A 192 0.26 -1.27 45.86
C HIS A 192 0.97 0.09 45.69
N ALA A 193 0.74 0.76 44.55
CA ALA A 193 0.80 2.22 44.45
C ALA A 193 -0.04 2.77 43.26
N GLY A 194 -1.29 3.16 43.52
CA GLY A 194 -2.10 4.06 42.66
C GLY A 194 -2.58 3.52 41.29
N PRO A 195 -3.70 4.04 40.75
CA PRO A 195 -4.20 3.65 39.43
C PRO A 195 -3.44 4.36 38.30
N ALA A 196 -2.41 3.71 37.76
CA ALA A 196 -1.76 4.09 36.50
C ALA A 196 -2.33 3.26 35.32
N PRO A 197 -2.44 3.83 34.10
CA PRO A 197 -3.42 3.37 33.12
C PRO A 197 -3.07 2.05 32.42
N ARG A 198 -4.13 1.31 32.04
CA ARG A 198 -4.04 0.16 31.12
C ARG A 198 -3.36 0.60 29.82
N ALA A 199 -2.24 -0.04 29.48
CA ALA A 199 -1.62 0.13 28.17
C ALA A 199 -2.48 -0.59 27.13
N GLY A 200 -3.34 0.17 26.43
CA GLY A 200 -3.87 -0.28 25.15
C GLY A 200 -2.81 -0.24 24.05
N THR A 201 -3.21 -0.57 22.82
CA THR A 201 -2.47 -0.24 21.59
C THR A 201 -1.83 1.15 21.72
N PRO A 202 -0.52 1.34 21.41
CA PRO A 202 0.06 2.67 21.41
C PRO A 202 -0.73 3.54 20.42
N GLU A 203 -1.50 4.48 20.96
CA GLU A 203 -2.32 5.38 20.17
C GLU A 203 -1.37 6.23 19.30
N PRO A 204 -1.60 6.31 17.97
CA PRO A 204 -0.70 7.05 17.10
C PRO A 204 -0.52 8.48 17.62
N ALA A 205 0.69 9.00 17.53
CA ALA A 205 0.97 10.37 17.94
C ALA A 205 0.15 11.33 17.08
N LYS A 206 -0.64 12.21 17.71
CA LYS A 206 -1.48 13.16 17.00
C LYS A 206 -0.69 14.43 16.76
N ILE A 207 -0.50 14.81 15.50
CA ILE A 207 -0.05 16.17 15.18
C ILE A 207 -1.27 17.08 15.39
N LEU A 208 -1.22 17.86 16.47
CA LEU A 208 -2.34 18.65 16.99
C LEU A 208 -2.49 19.97 16.24
N ALA A 209 -1.36 20.63 15.97
CA ALA A 209 -1.31 21.96 15.38
C ALA A 209 0.01 22.22 14.65
N VAL A 210 -0.03 23.20 13.75
CA VAL A 210 1.12 23.82 13.11
C VAL A 210 1.02 25.32 13.41
N ASP A 211 1.78 25.79 14.39
CA ASP A 211 1.80 27.21 14.74
C ASP A 211 2.94 27.90 13.98
N ARG A 212 2.67 29.04 13.33
CA ARG A 212 3.67 29.90 12.67
C ARG A 212 3.85 31.18 13.48
N GLU A 213 5.08 31.46 13.87
CA GLU A 213 5.51 32.71 14.49
C GLU A 213 6.50 33.41 13.54
N ALA A 214 6.17 34.63 13.11
CA ALA A 214 7.10 35.48 12.37
C ALA A 214 7.92 36.32 13.37
N LEU A 215 9.23 36.19 13.32
CA LEU A 215 10.21 36.94 14.11
C LEU A 215 10.95 37.92 13.19
N PRO A 216 11.69 38.92 13.71
CA PRO A 216 12.32 39.95 12.87
C PRO A 216 13.21 39.39 11.74
N ASP A 217 14.06 38.40 12.05
CA ASP A 217 15.05 37.84 11.11
C ASP A 217 14.78 36.37 10.74
N SER A 218 13.64 35.80 11.17
CA SER A 218 13.34 34.37 11.00
C SER A 218 11.86 34.03 11.07
N VAL A 219 11.48 32.88 10.53
CA VAL A 219 10.16 32.28 10.73
C VAL A 219 10.30 31.01 11.54
N ARG A 220 9.55 30.91 12.63
CA ARG A 220 9.46 29.72 13.47
C ARG A 220 8.18 28.95 13.19
N ILE A 221 8.32 27.71 12.75
CA ILE A 221 7.22 26.75 12.62
C ILE A 221 7.30 25.77 13.79
N THR A 222 6.21 25.66 14.56
CA THR A 222 6.10 24.71 15.67
C THR A 222 5.06 23.65 15.34
N LEU A 223 5.52 22.41 15.17
CA LEU A 223 4.66 21.24 15.06
C LEU A 223 4.37 20.75 16.49
N ARG A 224 3.14 20.87 16.97
CA ARG A 224 2.71 20.35 18.28
C ARG A 224 2.20 18.92 18.14
N LEU A 225 2.66 18.01 19.00
CA LEU A 225 2.15 16.64 19.07
C LEU A 225 1.71 16.29 20.50
N ASP A 226 0.76 15.37 20.64
CA ASP A 226 0.29 14.90 21.96
C ASP A 226 1.26 13.94 22.66
N ARG A 227 2.19 13.32 21.92
CA ARG A 227 3.25 12.45 22.43
C ARG A 227 4.45 12.41 21.48
N PRO A 228 5.63 11.92 21.94
CA PRO A 228 6.80 11.76 21.08
C PRO A 228 6.53 10.89 19.85
N ALA A 229 7.03 11.32 18.69
CA ALA A 229 6.94 10.59 17.43
C ALA A 229 8.32 10.52 16.76
N LYS A 230 8.69 9.30 16.31
CA LYS A 230 9.92 9.12 15.53
C LYS A 230 9.73 9.80 14.17
N HIS A 231 10.72 10.57 13.74
CA HIS A 231 10.72 11.21 12.42
C HIS A 231 12.06 11.04 11.72
N THR A 232 12.03 10.98 10.39
CA THR A 232 13.20 11.19 9.53
C THR A 232 13.12 12.57 8.92
N LEU A 233 14.28 13.25 8.83
CA LEU A 233 14.43 14.57 8.24
C LEU A 233 15.22 14.45 6.94
N GLU A 234 14.71 15.04 5.87
CA GLU A 234 15.35 15.11 4.55
C GLU A 234 15.27 16.56 4.04
N GLN A 235 16.39 17.10 3.58
CA GLN A 235 16.42 18.40 2.90
C GLN A 235 16.61 18.15 1.41
N LEU A 236 15.80 18.83 0.59
CA LEU A 236 15.82 18.70 -0.87
C LEU A 236 16.12 20.06 -1.49
N ASP A 237 16.99 20.05 -2.49
CA ASP A 237 17.33 21.23 -3.29
C ASP A 237 16.51 21.26 -4.60
N GLY A 238 16.17 22.47 -5.07
CA GLY A 238 15.50 22.68 -6.36
C GLY A 238 14.02 22.26 -6.45
N PRO A 239 13.07 23.01 -5.88
CA PRO A 239 13.25 24.16 -4.99
C PRO A 239 13.52 23.71 -3.54
N PRO A 240 14.13 24.57 -2.69
CA PRO A 240 14.47 24.23 -1.31
C PRO A 240 13.26 23.77 -0.50
N ARG A 241 13.37 22.58 0.09
CA ARG A 241 12.32 21.97 0.91
C ARG A 241 12.90 21.24 2.11
N LEU A 242 12.15 21.26 3.19
CA LEU A 242 12.42 20.46 4.39
C LEU A 242 11.29 19.46 4.60
N VAL A 243 11.61 18.16 4.55
CA VAL A 243 10.67 17.05 4.60
C VAL A 243 10.84 16.27 5.89
N PHE A 244 9.75 16.12 6.63
CA PHE A 244 9.64 15.25 7.80
C PHE A 244 8.68 14.10 7.49
N ASP A 245 9.11 12.86 7.72
CA ASP A 245 8.21 11.70 7.76
C ASP A 245 8.07 11.20 9.20
N PHE A 246 6.94 11.52 9.84
CA PHE A 246 6.63 11.09 11.21
C PHE A 246 6.01 9.68 11.20
N THR A 247 6.73 8.69 11.72
CA THR A 247 6.27 7.29 11.79
C THR A 247 5.38 7.05 13.01
N GLY A 248 4.25 6.36 12.82
CA GLY A 248 3.29 6.12 13.90
C GLY A 248 2.54 7.38 14.32
N ALA A 249 2.42 8.35 13.41
CA ALA A 249 1.76 9.62 13.63
C ALA A 249 0.58 9.81 12.67
N VAL A 250 -0.40 10.59 13.14
CA VAL A 250 -1.62 10.94 12.41
C VAL A 250 -1.94 12.40 12.69
N ALA A 251 -2.12 13.22 11.67
CA ALA A 251 -2.58 14.59 11.89
C ALA A 251 -4.09 14.65 12.20
N THR A 252 -4.51 15.68 12.94
CA THR A 252 -5.92 16.02 13.19
C THR A 252 -6.70 16.17 11.88
N ALA A 253 -8.03 16.07 11.93
CA ALA A 253 -8.88 16.06 10.74
C ALA A 253 -8.63 17.29 9.83
N GLU A 254 -8.49 18.46 10.44
CA GLU A 254 -8.18 19.74 9.76
C GLU A 254 -6.81 19.74 9.09
N LEU A 255 -5.83 19.05 9.66
CA LEU A 255 -4.43 19.06 9.20
C LEU A 255 -4.07 17.88 8.28
N ARG A 256 -4.87 16.82 8.20
CA ARG A 256 -4.51 15.54 7.57
C ARG A 256 -4.01 15.63 6.12
N TYR A 257 -4.56 16.58 5.37
CA TYR A 257 -4.17 16.88 4.00
C TYR A 257 -4.05 18.39 3.76
N ALA A 258 -3.73 19.15 4.82
CA ALA A 258 -3.71 20.62 4.76
C ALA A 258 -2.51 21.15 3.95
N THR A 259 -2.72 22.28 3.29
CA THR A 259 -1.66 23.13 2.76
C THR A 259 -1.85 24.52 3.34
N LEU A 260 -0.92 24.92 4.22
CA LEU A 260 -0.90 26.21 4.89
C LEU A 260 0.08 27.12 4.14
N SER A 261 -0.45 27.99 3.29
CA SER A 261 0.35 28.94 2.50
C SER A 261 0.45 30.28 3.24
N TYR A 262 1.65 30.85 3.32
CA TYR A 262 1.89 32.06 4.13
C TYR A 262 2.24 33.31 3.30
N GLY A 263 2.57 33.15 2.01
CA GLY A 263 2.88 34.27 1.11
C GLY A 263 4.20 35.00 1.42
N ASP A 264 4.99 34.49 2.35
CA ASP A 264 6.33 35.01 2.66
C ASP A 264 7.44 34.25 1.93
N GLU A 265 8.62 34.88 1.85
CA GLU A 265 9.77 34.34 1.11
C GLU A 265 10.60 33.33 1.92
N VAL A 266 10.35 33.19 3.23
CA VAL A 266 11.17 32.36 4.14
C VAL A 266 10.62 30.94 4.24
N VAL A 267 9.32 30.82 4.50
CA VAL A 267 8.54 29.58 4.52
C VAL A 267 7.26 29.80 3.70
N ARG A 268 7.32 29.45 2.41
CA ARG A 268 6.25 29.71 1.43
C ARG A 268 4.96 28.94 1.77
N SER A 269 5.11 27.66 2.14
CA SER A 269 3.99 26.84 2.63
C SER A 269 4.44 25.70 3.55
N VAL A 270 3.53 25.23 4.42
CA VAL A 270 3.64 23.95 5.12
C VAL A 270 2.53 23.02 4.60
N ARG A 271 2.91 21.87 4.05
CA ARG A 271 2.00 20.85 3.52
C ARG A 271 2.03 19.62 4.41
N LEU A 272 0.88 19.05 4.70
CA LEU A 272 0.74 17.81 5.45
C LEU A 272 0.01 16.79 4.58
N GLY A 273 0.45 15.53 4.66
CA GLY A 273 -0.22 14.42 3.98
C GLY A 273 -0.04 13.12 4.73
N GLN A 274 -1.14 12.44 5.02
CA GLN A 274 -1.09 11.07 5.51
C GLN A 274 -0.65 10.12 4.38
N ARG A 275 0.46 9.41 4.58
CA ARG A 275 0.91 8.30 3.74
C ARG A 275 0.40 6.97 4.31
N ALA A 276 0.69 5.88 3.60
CA ALA A 276 0.52 4.52 4.12
C ALA A 276 1.29 4.30 5.44
N ASP A 277 1.01 3.18 6.12
CA ASP A 277 1.77 2.69 7.28
C ASP A 277 1.82 3.66 8.48
N MET A 278 0.78 4.50 8.62
CA MET A 278 0.69 5.57 9.63
C MET A 278 1.91 6.52 9.64
N VAL A 279 2.42 6.85 8.45
CA VAL A 279 3.41 7.92 8.30
C VAL A 279 2.70 9.22 7.93
N THR A 280 2.83 10.27 8.74
CA THR A 280 2.43 11.64 8.31
C THR A 280 3.66 12.34 7.74
N ARG A 281 3.59 12.71 6.46
CA ARG A 281 4.60 13.55 5.81
C ARG A 281 4.25 15.02 6.03
N VAL A 282 5.22 15.80 6.50
CA VAL A 282 5.15 17.28 6.59
C VAL A 282 6.25 17.85 5.70
N VAL A 283 5.89 18.73 4.76
CA VAL A 283 6.82 19.37 3.83
C VAL A 283 6.74 20.88 4.02
N LEU A 284 7.86 21.52 4.30
CA LEU A 284 8.00 22.96 4.28
C LEU A 284 8.61 23.35 2.93
N ASP A 285 7.89 24.13 2.12
CA ASP A 285 8.49 24.81 0.97
C ASP A 285 9.21 26.07 1.47
N LEU A 286 10.52 26.16 1.23
CA LEU A 286 11.38 27.21 1.76
C LEU A 286 11.75 28.25 0.70
N GLY A 287 12.31 29.37 1.15
CA GLY A 287 13.03 30.34 0.32
C GLY A 287 14.35 29.78 -0.25
N GLU A 288 14.99 30.56 -1.14
CA GLU A 288 16.26 30.15 -1.75
C GLU A 288 17.45 30.43 -0.81
N ASP A 289 17.50 31.62 -0.22
CA ASP A 289 18.54 32.04 0.71
C ASP A 289 18.11 31.90 2.17
N VAL A 290 17.78 30.68 2.60
CA VAL A 290 17.43 30.40 4.01
C VAL A 290 18.21 29.24 4.61
N GLU A 291 18.28 29.22 5.95
CA GLU A 291 18.92 28.18 6.75
C GLU A 291 17.94 27.69 7.83
N PRO A 292 17.44 26.44 7.76
CA PRO A 292 16.54 25.87 8.75
C PRO A 292 17.30 25.19 9.90
N ALA A 293 17.04 25.60 11.13
CA ALA A 293 17.49 24.93 12.35
C ALA A 293 16.33 24.14 12.99
N VAL A 294 16.51 22.83 13.20
CA VAL A 294 15.47 21.95 13.75
C VAL A 294 15.84 21.56 15.19
N SER A 295 14.88 21.70 16.11
CA SER A 295 15.01 21.23 17.49
C SER A 295 13.74 20.53 17.98
N THR A 296 13.88 19.58 18.90
CA THR A 296 12.74 18.91 19.55
C THR A 296 12.71 19.27 21.03
N ARG A 297 11.52 19.54 21.57
CA ARG A 297 11.29 19.72 23.02
C ARG A 297 10.29 18.66 23.48
N ALA A 298 10.51 18.05 24.64
CA ALA A 298 9.73 16.91 25.10
C ALA A 298 8.42 17.28 25.82
N ASP A 299 8.37 18.44 26.48
CA ASP A 299 7.25 18.84 27.35
C ASP A 299 6.83 20.31 27.08
N PRO A 300 5.60 20.55 26.57
CA PRO A 300 4.82 19.61 25.76
C PRO A 300 5.60 19.21 24.49
N TYR A 301 5.32 18.03 23.91
CA TYR A 301 6.11 17.54 22.78
C TYR A 301 5.91 18.39 21.52
N ARG A 302 7.01 18.94 21.02
CA ARG A 302 7.01 19.83 19.85
C ARG A 302 8.30 19.75 19.06
N VAL A 303 8.17 19.72 17.74
CA VAL A 303 9.29 19.94 16.81
C VAL A 303 9.24 21.40 16.39
N VAL A 304 10.31 22.13 16.65
CA VAL A 304 10.46 23.56 16.36
C VAL A 304 11.47 23.69 15.23
N ILE A 305 11.02 24.23 14.11
CA ILE A 305 11.84 24.58 12.95
C ILE A 305 11.97 26.10 12.96
N GLU A 306 13.19 26.62 13.09
CA GLU A 306 13.49 28.05 12.99
C GLU A 306 14.27 28.29 11.71
N THR A 307 13.62 28.91 10.72
CA THR A 307 14.18 29.19 9.40
C THR A 307 14.64 30.64 9.37
N ARG A 308 15.94 30.87 9.23
CA ARG A 308 16.54 32.21 9.17
C ARG A 308 16.89 32.57 7.74
N VAL A 309 16.79 33.85 7.37
CA VAL A 309 17.32 34.33 6.08
C VAL A 309 18.85 34.33 6.16
N LYS A 310 19.52 33.89 5.09
CA LYS A 310 20.99 33.96 4.93
C LYS A 310 21.46 35.38 4.61
N THR A 311 20.98 36.36 5.39
CA THR A 311 21.55 37.71 5.39
C THR A 311 22.96 37.61 5.94
N ARG A 312 23.95 37.62 5.02
CA ARG A 312 25.41 37.72 5.25
C ARG A 312 25.80 37.59 6.73
N ALA A 313 26.00 36.35 7.20
CA ALA A 313 26.46 36.04 8.56
C ALA A 313 27.95 36.39 8.78
N ALA A 314 28.30 37.63 8.46
CA ALA A 314 29.62 38.24 8.59
C ALA A 314 29.46 39.68 9.11
N GLN A 315 28.72 39.83 10.21
CA GLN A 315 28.79 40.94 11.17
C GLN A 315 28.00 40.65 12.47
N ALA A 316 28.15 39.46 13.03
CA ALA A 316 28.00 39.26 14.47
C ALA A 316 29.42 39.30 15.07
N VAL A 317 29.77 40.42 15.69
CA VAL A 317 31.09 40.64 16.31
C VAL A 317 31.23 39.75 17.55
N ASP A 318 32.36 39.07 17.70
CA ASP A 318 32.77 38.45 18.97
C ASP A 318 33.25 39.51 19.97
N PRO A 319 32.56 39.75 21.10
CA PRO A 319 33.21 40.23 22.31
C PRO A 319 33.74 39.01 23.08
N LYS A 320 34.98 38.62 22.78
CA LYS A 320 35.79 37.72 23.62
C LYS A 320 35.71 38.17 25.09
N PRO A 321 35.17 37.36 26.02
CA PRO A 321 35.26 37.67 27.44
C PRO A 321 36.72 37.46 27.89
N ALA A 322 37.41 38.54 28.26
CA ALA A 322 38.72 38.45 28.87
C ALA A 322 38.60 37.91 30.30
N ALA A 323 39.40 36.88 30.63
CA ALA A 323 39.45 36.33 31.97
C ALA A 323 40.35 37.17 32.89
N ALA A 324 39.73 37.85 33.86
CA ALA A 324 40.32 38.42 35.08
C ALA A 324 39.15 38.81 36.01
N ALA A 325 39.23 38.80 37.33
CA ALA A 325 40.11 38.12 38.29
C ALA A 325 39.32 38.01 39.62
N GLN A 326 39.78 37.20 40.57
CA GLN A 326 39.04 36.90 41.82
C GLN A 326 39.27 37.96 42.91
N ALA A 327 38.24 38.27 43.70
CA ALA A 327 38.31 38.30 45.18
C ALA A 327 36.94 38.64 45.82
N PRO A 328 36.57 38.06 46.99
CA PRO A 328 35.27 38.26 47.63
C PRO A 328 35.34 39.18 48.87
N LEU A 329 34.21 39.79 49.26
CA LEU A 329 33.94 40.13 50.66
C LEU A 329 32.47 39.84 51.00
N ALA A 330 32.27 39.14 52.11
CA ALA A 330 30.96 38.87 52.69
C ALA A 330 30.53 40.02 53.61
N PHE A 331 29.22 40.17 53.86
CA PHE A 331 28.74 40.29 55.24
C PHE A 331 27.26 39.85 55.36
N SER A 332 26.81 39.62 56.59
CA SER A 332 25.56 38.92 56.93
C SER A 332 24.67 39.77 57.84
N ARG A 333 23.33 39.69 57.71
CA ARG A 333 22.39 39.23 58.77
C ARG A 333 20.92 39.68 58.58
N ARG A 334 20.04 38.67 58.59
CA ARG A 334 18.75 38.51 59.34
C ARG A 334 17.89 39.73 59.75
N GLY A 335 16.59 39.61 59.44
CA GLY A 335 15.45 40.01 60.29
C GLY A 335 14.85 41.40 59.99
N ALA A 336 13.55 41.66 60.17
CA ALA A 336 12.42 40.79 60.55
C ALA A 336 11.07 41.49 60.22
N THR A 337 9.95 40.74 60.14
CA THR A 337 8.53 41.12 60.43
C THR A 337 7.95 42.46 59.90
N TRP A 338 6.70 42.59 59.44
CA TRP A 338 5.46 41.86 59.79
C TRP A 338 4.47 41.75 58.60
N ALA A 339 3.30 41.18 58.87
CA ALA A 339 2.10 41.19 58.04
C ALA A 339 0.87 41.31 58.96
N PRO A 340 -0.40 41.35 58.49
CA PRO A 340 -0.96 41.79 57.20
C PRO A 340 -2.07 42.86 57.44
N LEU A 341 -2.90 43.20 56.42
CA LEU A 341 -4.36 43.45 56.58
C LEU A 341 -5.09 43.50 55.22
N LEU A 342 -6.31 42.99 55.19
CA LEU A 342 -7.29 42.96 54.08
C LEU A 342 -8.54 43.79 54.51
N PRO A 343 -9.71 43.75 53.82
CA PRO A 343 -10.03 44.18 52.45
C PRO A 343 -11.27 45.12 52.38
N GLY A 344 -11.65 45.57 51.16
CA GLY A 344 -13.00 46.11 50.82
C GLY A 344 -13.09 46.38 49.31
N MET A 345 -14.01 45.82 48.51
CA MET A 345 -15.48 46.04 48.48
C MET A 345 -15.84 47.53 48.35
N SER A 346 -16.70 48.03 47.46
CA SER A 346 -17.51 47.52 46.34
C SER A 346 -18.41 48.69 45.85
N SER A 347 -19.10 48.56 44.71
CA SER A 347 -20.38 49.23 44.35
C SER A 347 -20.37 50.54 43.52
N ASN A 348 -20.91 50.44 42.28
CA ASN A 348 -22.00 51.27 41.68
C ASN A 348 -21.86 52.83 41.53
N ARG A 349 -22.52 53.55 40.59
CA ARG A 349 -23.54 53.23 39.55
C ARG A 349 -23.68 54.37 38.50
N VAL A 350 -24.28 54.05 37.34
CA VAL A 350 -25.19 54.87 36.48
C VAL A 350 -24.70 56.15 35.76
N GLY A 351 -24.94 56.18 34.44
CA GLY A 351 -25.02 57.38 33.59
C GLY A 351 -25.40 57.09 32.12
N ARG A 352 -26.67 57.31 31.73
CA ARG A 352 -27.23 57.43 30.35
C ARG A 352 -28.13 58.70 30.35
N PRO A 353 -28.70 59.19 29.21
CA PRO A 353 -28.60 58.79 27.80
C PRO A 353 -27.63 59.73 27.02
N ALA A 354 -27.53 59.81 25.68
CA ALA A 354 -28.19 59.14 24.54
C ALA A 354 -27.11 58.81 23.46
N GLY A 355 -27.34 58.50 22.18
CA GLY A 355 -28.53 58.29 21.34
C GLY A 355 -28.20 58.58 19.86
N SER A 356 -28.14 57.57 18.99
CA SER A 356 -28.29 57.68 17.52
C SER A 356 -28.43 56.27 16.90
N THR A 357 -29.02 56.19 15.71
CA THR A 357 -29.63 54.98 15.14
C THR A 357 -28.88 54.48 13.92
N ALA A 358 -28.64 53.16 13.82
CA ALA A 358 -28.32 52.47 12.57
C ALA A 358 -28.74 50.99 12.65
N GLU A 359 -29.62 50.57 11.75
CA GLU A 359 -30.21 49.24 11.67
C GLU A 359 -29.71 48.52 10.39
N PRO A 360 -29.36 47.22 10.43
CA PRO A 360 -28.97 46.45 9.24
C PRO A 360 -30.18 45.86 8.50
N PRO A 361 -30.16 45.75 7.16
CA PRO A 361 -31.31 45.29 6.37
C PRO A 361 -31.54 43.76 6.42
N PRO A 362 -32.78 43.30 6.20
CA PRO A 362 -33.19 41.89 6.32
C PRO A 362 -32.96 41.05 5.04
N PRO A 363 -32.95 39.70 5.14
CA PRO A 363 -32.78 38.80 4.01
C PRO A 363 -34.08 38.57 3.21
N SER A 364 -33.98 38.62 1.88
CA SER A 364 -35.10 38.34 0.96
C SER A 364 -35.41 36.85 0.85
N ARG A 365 -36.70 36.50 0.93
CA ARG A 365 -37.25 35.15 0.70
C ARG A 365 -38.19 35.20 -0.49
N VAL A 366 -37.97 34.37 -1.52
CA VAL A 366 -38.89 34.23 -2.66
C VAL A 366 -39.05 32.75 -3.02
N GLU A 367 -40.27 32.26 -2.86
CA GLU A 367 -40.90 31.06 -3.42
C GLU A 367 -42.42 31.36 -3.45
N PRO A 368 -43.29 30.62 -4.17
CA PRO A 368 -43.06 29.33 -4.84
C PRO A 368 -43.54 29.25 -6.30
N ALA A 369 -43.21 28.15 -6.99
CA ALA A 369 -44.02 27.62 -8.10
C ALA A 369 -43.83 26.10 -8.20
N ALA A 370 -44.93 25.34 -8.19
CA ALA A 370 -44.92 23.89 -8.26
C ALA A 370 -45.33 23.39 -9.66
N SER A 371 -44.61 22.42 -10.20
CA SER A 371 -45.06 21.53 -11.27
C SER A 371 -44.45 20.14 -11.04
N HIS A 372 -45.24 19.24 -10.46
CA HIS A 372 -45.95 18.17 -11.17
C HIS A 372 -45.07 16.98 -11.53
N ILE A 373 -45.20 15.94 -10.70
CA ILE A 373 -44.73 14.58 -11.00
C ILE A 373 -45.68 13.98 -12.03
N GLU A 374 -45.15 13.47 -13.14
CA GLU A 374 -45.90 12.52 -13.98
C GLU A 374 -45.06 11.26 -14.23
N ARG A 375 -45.72 10.11 -14.02
CA ARG A 375 -45.10 8.79 -13.95
C ARG A 375 -45.71 7.94 -15.05
N ALA A 376 -45.14 8.00 -16.25
CA ALA A 376 -45.65 7.27 -17.40
C ALA A 376 -45.18 5.80 -17.40
N THR A 377 -46.08 4.90 -17.03
CA THR A 377 -45.96 3.45 -17.26
C THR A 377 -46.56 3.10 -18.63
N ALA A 378 -45.80 2.48 -19.52
CA ALA A 378 -46.35 1.66 -20.59
C ALA A 378 -45.33 0.60 -21.05
N ARG A 379 -45.80 -0.64 -21.14
CA ARG A 379 -45.09 -1.81 -21.64
C ARG A 379 -46.04 -2.50 -22.62
N VAL A 380 -45.75 -2.42 -23.92
CA VAL A 380 -46.34 -3.32 -24.91
C VAL A 380 -45.25 -3.71 -25.90
N GLU A 381 -45.21 -5.00 -26.17
CA GLU A 381 -44.30 -5.72 -27.03
C GLU A 381 -45.19 -6.38 -28.09
N GLU A 382 -44.86 -6.23 -29.38
CA GLU A 382 -45.24 -7.22 -30.41
C GLU A 382 -44.51 -6.95 -31.75
N ASP A 383 -43.85 -7.99 -32.25
CA ASP A 383 -43.25 -8.10 -33.58
C ASP A 383 -44.34 -8.60 -34.57
N PRO A 384 -44.26 -8.32 -35.89
CA PRO A 384 -43.73 -9.41 -36.72
C PRO A 384 -42.97 -9.00 -38.02
N LEU A 385 -42.01 -9.86 -38.36
CA LEU A 385 -41.30 -9.98 -39.66
C LEU A 385 -42.26 -10.29 -40.85
N PRO A 386 -41.92 -9.89 -42.10
CA PRO A 386 -41.07 -10.77 -42.93
C PRO A 386 -40.09 -10.10 -43.93
N SER A 387 -38.82 -10.53 -43.85
CA SER A 387 -37.96 -11.06 -44.94
C SER A 387 -37.72 -10.32 -46.29
N ARG A 388 -36.41 -10.10 -46.57
CA ARG A 388 -35.72 -9.90 -47.88
C ARG A 388 -35.95 -8.52 -48.55
N SER A 389 -34.93 -7.69 -48.83
CA SER A 389 -33.79 -7.98 -49.72
C SER A 389 -32.76 -6.84 -49.74
N THR A 390 -31.46 -7.12 -49.56
CA THR A 390 -30.27 -6.56 -50.26
C THR A 390 -28.99 -6.84 -49.46
N PRO A 391 -27.82 -7.05 -50.09
CA PRO A 391 -26.57 -7.28 -49.38
C PRO A 391 -25.94 -5.95 -48.94
N ALA A 392 -25.99 -5.64 -47.65
CA ALA A 392 -25.24 -4.53 -47.07
C ALA A 392 -23.73 -4.83 -47.07
N VAL A 393 -22.94 -3.83 -47.45
CA VAL A 393 -21.47 -3.89 -47.42
C VAL A 393 -21.00 -4.14 -45.98
N ILE A 394 -20.15 -5.14 -45.79
CA ILE A 394 -19.48 -5.38 -44.49
C ILE A 394 -18.39 -4.31 -44.33
N GLU A 395 -18.75 -3.15 -43.79
CA GLU A 395 -17.77 -2.24 -43.24
C GLU A 395 -17.08 -2.92 -42.06
N ARG A 396 -15.75 -3.09 -42.17
CA ARG A 396 -14.95 -3.60 -41.06
C ARG A 396 -14.93 -2.54 -39.95
N PRO A 397 -15.09 -2.92 -38.66
CA PRO A 397 -14.89 -1.97 -37.58
C PRO A 397 -13.48 -1.37 -37.65
N PRO A 398 -13.31 -0.07 -37.37
CA PRO A 398 -12.02 0.59 -37.48
C PRO A 398 -10.99 -0.09 -36.57
N ARG A 399 -9.79 -0.32 -37.11
CA ARG A 399 -8.69 -0.92 -36.33
C ARG A 399 -8.36 0.00 -35.14
N GLY A 400 -8.26 -0.59 -33.95
CA GLY A 400 -7.81 0.13 -32.76
C GLY A 400 -6.41 0.75 -32.97
N PRO A 401 -6.10 1.85 -32.26
CA PRO A 401 -4.87 2.59 -32.48
C PRO A 401 -3.63 1.72 -32.25
N THR A 402 -2.75 1.66 -33.25
CA THR A 402 -1.44 1.02 -33.12
C THR A 402 -0.56 1.85 -32.18
N GLY A 403 0.03 1.19 -31.18
CA GLY A 403 0.88 1.85 -30.19
C GLY A 403 2.01 2.67 -30.82
N THR A 404 2.29 3.83 -30.23
CA THR A 404 3.32 4.78 -30.68
C THR A 404 4.69 4.11 -30.76
N LYS A 405 5.24 4.00 -31.97
CA LYS A 405 6.66 3.67 -32.19
C LYS A 405 7.51 4.93 -31.98
N GLY A 406 7.72 5.28 -30.72
CA GLY A 406 8.58 6.38 -30.28
C GLY A 406 8.69 6.37 -28.76
N THR A 407 9.85 6.72 -28.22
CA THR A 407 10.21 6.60 -26.79
C THR A 407 9.54 7.61 -25.86
N GLY A 408 8.44 8.24 -26.29
CA GLY A 408 7.64 9.18 -25.50
C GLY A 408 6.50 8.48 -24.77
N PHE A 409 6.49 8.59 -23.43
CA PHE A 409 5.31 8.26 -22.63
C PHE A 409 4.20 9.27 -22.90
N SER A 410 2.93 8.84 -22.92
CA SER A 410 1.80 9.76 -23.04
C SER A 410 1.68 10.63 -21.78
N MET A 411 1.19 11.86 -21.94
CA MET A 411 0.97 12.82 -20.84
C MET A 411 0.19 12.19 -19.67
N ALA A 412 -0.85 11.40 -19.98
CA ALA A 412 -1.62 10.65 -18.97
C ALA A 412 -0.77 9.66 -18.16
N ARG A 413 0.18 8.94 -18.79
CA ARG A 413 1.13 8.06 -18.08
C ARG A 413 2.17 8.85 -17.28
N GLN A 414 2.64 9.99 -17.80
CA GLN A 414 3.58 10.86 -17.06
C GLN A 414 2.92 11.47 -15.80
N LEU A 415 1.60 11.71 -15.84
CA LEU A 415 0.80 12.18 -14.72
C LEU A 415 0.21 11.05 -13.85
N GLY A 416 0.60 9.80 -14.07
CA GLY A 416 0.16 8.65 -13.26
C GLY A 416 -1.31 8.23 -13.45
N LEU A 417 -2.00 8.74 -14.47
CA LEU A 417 -3.42 8.50 -14.72
C LEU A 417 -3.62 7.21 -15.55
N ASN A 418 -4.35 6.24 -14.99
CA ASN A 418 -4.68 4.96 -15.63
C ASN A 418 -5.84 5.10 -16.65
N VAL A 419 -5.68 5.98 -17.64
CA VAL A 419 -6.67 6.18 -18.72
C VAL A 419 -6.31 5.33 -19.93
N ALA A 420 -7.11 4.28 -20.18
CA ALA A 420 -6.87 3.30 -21.26
C ALA A 420 -7.60 3.63 -22.58
N ARG A 421 -8.72 4.37 -22.53
CA ARG A 421 -9.52 4.79 -23.69
C ARG A 421 -10.18 6.12 -23.35
N ILE A 422 -10.15 7.06 -24.30
CA ILE A 422 -10.94 8.29 -24.29
C ILE A 422 -11.87 8.20 -25.51
N VAL A 423 -13.16 8.47 -25.31
CA VAL A 423 -14.15 8.60 -26.39
C VAL A 423 -14.66 10.03 -26.31
N ILE A 424 -14.52 10.77 -27.41
CA ILE A 424 -15.06 12.13 -27.53
C ILE A 424 -16.30 12.02 -28.40
N ASP A 425 -17.43 12.45 -27.87
CA ASP A 425 -18.70 12.47 -28.58
C ASP A 425 -18.77 13.73 -29.46
N PRO A 426 -18.94 13.63 -30.79
CA PRO A 426 -19.02 14.79 -31.68
C PRO A 426 -20.40 15.47 -31.57
N GLY A 427 -20.72 16.01 -30.39
CA GLY A 427 -22.09 16.41 -30.05
C GLY A 427 -22.27 17.50 -28.99
N HIS A 428 -21.21 18.13 -28.47
CA HIS A 428 -21.31 19.35 -27.64
C HIS A 428 -20.20 20.32 -28.04
N GLY A 429 -20.57 21.59 -28.23
CA GLY A 429 -19.66 22.70 -28.61
C GLY A 429 -19.23 23.54 -27.41
#